data_AF-A0A8T3MQD7-F1
#
_entry.id   AF-A0A8T3MQD7-F1
#
_cell.length_a   1.000
_cell.length_b   1.000
_cell.length_c   1.000
_cell.angle_alpha   90.00
_cell.angle_beta   90.00
_cell.angle_gamma   90.00
#
_symmetry.space_group_name_H-M   'P 1'
#
loop_
_entity.id
_entity.type
_entity.pdbx_description
1 polymer ?
#
loop_
_entity_poly.entity_id
_entity_poly.type
_entity_poly.pdbx_seq_one_letter_code
_entity_poly.pdbx_strand_id
1 'polypeptide(L)' 'MPEPRKRPRSSWIRFEAAAPNEVWQSDLTHWHLADGTEVEIICWLDDHSRYLLACAAFRRVAGDDVVAT' A
#
# COMPACT_ATOMS: atom_id res chain seq x y z
N MET A 1 22.24 -10.52 -32.36
CA MET A 1 21.83 -9.53 -31.33
C MET A 1 22.07 -10.18 -29.98
N PRO A 2 22.78 -9.58 -29.02
CA PRO A 2 22.90 -10.15 -27.69
C PRO A 2 21.52 -10.15 -27.02
N GLU A 3 21.13 -11.31 -26.47
CA GLU A 3 19.86 -11.50 -25.76
C GLU A 3 19.87 -10.73 -24.42
N PRO A 4 18.80 -10.01 -24.04
CA PRO A 4 18.74 -9.31 -22.76
C PRO A 4 18.83 -10.29 -21.58
N ARG A 5 19.87 -10.15 -20.75
CA ARG A 5 20.07 -10.95 -19.53
C ARG A 5 19.25 -10.36 -18.37
N LYS A 6 18.72 -11.23 -17.50
CA LYS A 6 18.03 -10.83 -16.28
C LYS A 6 18.91 -9.89 -15.43
N ARG A 7 18.34 -8.79 -14.97
CA ARG A 7 19.04 -7.77 -14.18
C ARG A 7 19.64 -8.39 -12.89
N PRO A 8 20.92 -8.14 -12.55
CA PRO A 8 21.54 -8.70 -11.35
C PRO A 8 20.87 -8.16 -10.09
N ARG A 9 20.64 -9.03 -9.10
CA ARG A 9 19.98 -8.67 -7.83
C ARG A 9 20.74 -7.58 -7.05
N SER A 10 22.08 -7.51 -7.21
CA SER A 10 22.92 -6.48 -6.60
C SER A 10 22.63 -5.05 -7.10
N SER A 11 21.90 -4.90 -8.21
CA SER A 11 21.50 -3.59 -8.74
C SER A 11 20.13 -3.12 -8.26
N TRP A 12 19.48 -3.88 -7.39
CA TRP A 12 18.21 -3.47 -6.78
C TRP A 12 18.46 -2.33 -5.81
N ILE A 13 17.68 -1.26 -5.95
CA ILE A 13 17.65 -0.14 -5.01
C ILE A 13 16.25 -0.09 -4.42
N ARG A 14 16.13 0.35 -3.17
CA ARG A 14 14.83 0.67 -2.60
C ARG A 14 14.37 2.00 -3.20
N PHE A 15 13.14 2.03 -3.67
CA PHE A 15 12.46 3.25 -4.07
C PHE A 15 11.51 3.59 -2.93
N GLU A 16 11.96 4.47 -2.04
CA GLU A 16 11.23 4.89 -0.84
C GLU A 16 11.64 6.33 -0.46
N ALA A 17 10.85 6.98 0.39
CA ALA A 17 11.19 8.27 0.99
C ALA A 17 12.49 8.21 1.82
N ALA A 18 13.15 9.36 2.03
CA ALA A 18 14.47 9.40 2.67
C ALA A 18 14.40 9.20 4.18
N ALA A 19 13.27 9.59 4.80
CA ALA A 19 13.02 9.45 6.23
C ALA A 19 11.58 8.99 6.53
N PRO A 20 11.32 8.44 7.73
CA PRO A 20 9.97 8.17 8.19
C PRO A 20 9.09 9.42 8.20
N ASN A 21 7.82 9.25 7.86
CA ASN A 21 6.75 10.25 7.78
C ASN A 21 6.93 11.35 6.71
N GLU A 22 7.83 11.17 5.73
CA GLU A 22 7.94 12.10 4.61
C GLU A 22 6.88 11.84 3.52
N VAL A 23 6.54 10.57 3.30
CA VAL A 23 5.55 10.14 2.30
C VAL A 23 4.74 8.99 2.87
N TRP A 24 3.43 9.07 2.70
CA TRP A 24 2.51 8.00 3.04
C TRP A 24 1.87 7.44 1.78
N GLN A 25 1.72 6.13 1.74
CA GLN A 25 0.98 5.42 0.70
C GLN A 25 -0.35 4.94 1.28
N SER A 26 -1.45 5.30 0.62
CA SER A 26 -2.75 4.66 0.84
C SER A 26 -2.93 3.52 -0.16
N ASP A 27 -3.35 2.35 0.30
CA ASP A 27 -3.75 1.23 -0.56
C ASP A 27 -5.16 0.74 -0.18
N LEU A 28 -5.93 0.36 -1.20
CA LEU A 28 -7.30 -0.14 -1.06
C LEU A 28 -7.39 -1.58 -1.54
N THR A 29 -7.76 -2.48 -0.63
CA THR A 29 -8.00 -3.88 -0.93
C THR A 29 -9.50 -4.19 -0.87
N HIS A 30 -10.06 -4.66 -1.98
CA HIS A 30 -11.41 -5.22 -2.00
C HIS A 30 -11.39 -6.63 -1.42
N TRP A 31 -12.35 -6.95 -0.56
CA TRP A 31 -12.41 -8.22 0.14
C TRP A 31 -13.84 -8.69 0.38
N HIS A 32 -14.03 -10.00 0.53
CA HIS A 32 -15.30 -10.61 0.94
C HIS A 32 -15.18 -11.16 2.35
N LEU A 33 -16.07 -10.74 3.25
CA LEU A 33 -16.20 -11.34 4.57
C LEU A 33 -16.72 -12.79 4.46
N ALA A 34 -16.67 -13.54 5.57
CA ALA A 34 -17.05 -14.95 5.59
C ALA A 34 -18.50 -15.21 5.15
N ASP A 35 -19.39 -14.22 5.29
CA ASP A 35 -20.79 -14.27 4.85
C ASP A 35 -21.00 -13.81 3.39
N GLY A 36 -19.92 -13.48 2.67
CA GLY A 36 -19.95 -12.95 1.31
C GLY A 36 -20.15 -11.43 1.22
N THR A 37 -20.25 -10.72 2.35
CA THR A 37 -20.35 -9.26 2.38
C THR A 37 -19.08 -8.63 1.80
N GLU A 38 -19.21 -7.88 0.70
CA GLU A 38 -18.11 -7.08 0.14
C GLU A 38 -17.73 -5.89 1.02
N VAL A 39 -16.43 -5.69 1.20
CA VAL A 39 -15.84 -4.57 1.93
C VAL A 39 -14.60 -4.06 1.19
N GLU A 40 -14.23 -2.83 1.49
CA GLU A 40 -12.99 -2.20 1.06
C GLU A 40 -12.16 -1.89 2.31
N ILE A 41 -10.93 -2.38 2.34
CA ILE A 41 -9.99 -2.16 3.44
C ILE A 41 -8.97 -1.11 2.98
N ILE A 42 -8.90 0.01 3.69
CA ILE A 42 -7.87 1.03 3.48
C ILE A 42 -6.73 0.84 4.48
N CYS A 43 -5.50 0.92 3.98
CA CYS A 43 -4.29 0.92 4.79
C CYS A 43 -3.47 2.18 4.50
N TRP A 44 -2.98 2.84 5.56
CA TRP A 44 -2.00 3.91 5.48
C TRP A 44 -0.63 3.38 5.90
N LEU A 45 0.33 3.43 4.99
CA LEU A 45 1.69 2.97 5.22
C LEU A 45 2.65 4.14 5.12
N ASP A 46 3.54 4.23 6.10
CA ASP A 46 4.75 5.02 5.94
C ASP A 46 5.64 4.38 4.88
N ASP A 47 5.96 5.11 3.82
CA ASP A 47 6.66 4.57 2.65
C ASP A 47 8.07 4.07 2.99
N HIS A 48 8.78 4.80 3.85
CA HIS A 48 10.16 4.49 4.26
C HIS A 48 10.22 3.29 5.21
N SER A 49 9.57 3.39 6.37
CA SER A 49 9.67 2.38 7.42
C SER A 49 8.77 1.16 7.17
N ARG A 50 7.82 1.26 6.23
CA ARG A 50 6.74 0.29 6.03
C ARG A 50 5.87 0.09 7.29
N TYR A 51 5.85 1.10 8.17
CA TYR A 51 5.00 1.09 9.35
C TYR A 51 3.54 1.33 8.96
N LEU A 52 2.64 0.50 9.49
CA LEU A 52 1.19 0.63 9.28
C LEU A 52 0.63 1.67 10.25
N LEU A 53 0.34 2.86 9.71
CA LEU A 53 -0.17 4.00 10.45
C LEU A 53 -1.65 3.80 10.84
N ALA A 54 -2.45 3.27 9.91
CA ALA A 54 -3.86 2.98 10.12
C ALA A 54 -4.34 1.87 9.18
N CYS A 55 -5.38 1.15 9.61
CA CYS A 55 -6.06 0.11 8.84
C CYS A 55 -7.52 0.04 9.26
N ALA A 56 -8.43 0.23 8.31
CA ALA A 56 -9.87 0.25 8.56
C ALA A 56 -10.64 -0.40 7.40
N ALA A 57 -11.76 -1.05 7.72
CA ALA A 57 -12.64 -1.70 6.76
C ALA A 57 -13.96 -0.94 6.65
N PHE A 58 -14.38 -0.68 5.42
CA PHE A 58 -15.62 0.03 5.08
C PHE A 58 -16.46 -0.82 4.14
N ARG A 59 -17.78 -0.59 4.11
CA ARG A 59 -18.66 -1.22 3.10
C ARG A 59 -18.25 -0.80 1.68
N ARG A 60 -17.85 0.46 1.54
CA ARG A 60 -17.27 1.10 0.37
C ARG A 60 -16.57 2.37 0.86
N VAL A 61 -15.33 2.60 0.46
CA VAL A 61 -14.56 3.77 0.86
C VAL A 61 -15.01 4.99 0.05
N ALA A 62 -15.32 6.07 0.74
CA ALA A 62 -15.55 7.39 0.18
C ALA A 62 -14.35 8.33 0.47
N GLY A 63 -14.32 9.49 -0.20
CA GLY A 63 -13.23 10.47 -0.02
C GLY A 63 -13.07 10.94 1.43
N ASP A 64 -14.18 11.11 2.14
CA ASP A 64 -14.15 11.54 3.54
C ASP A 64 -13.55 10.46 4.46
N ASP A 65 -13.75 9.18 4.14
CA ASP A 65 -13.16 8.06 4.89
C ASP A 65 -11.63 8.04 4.75
N VAL A 66 -11.11 8.41 3.56
CA VAL A 66 -9.66 8.50 3.32
C VAL A 66 -9.03 9.55 4.23
N VAL A 67 -9.65 10.71 4.38
CA VAL A 67 -9.12 11.80 5.22
C VAL A 67 -9.27 11.50 6.71
N ALA A 68 -10.31 10.76 7.09
CA ALA A 68 -10.63 10.45 8.48
C ALA A 68 -9.89 9.22 9.05
N THR A 69 -9.25 8.41 8.20
CA THR A 69 -8.47 7.23 8.59
C THR A 69 -7.00 7.56 8.68
#